data_AF-A0A7C9DGM6-F1
#
_entry.id   AF-A0A7C9DGM6-F1
#
_cell.length_a   1.000
_cell.length_b   1.000
_cell.length_c   1.000
_cell.angle_alpha   90.00
_cell.angle_beta   90.00
_cell.angle_gamma   90.00
#
_symmetry.space_group_name_H-M   'P 1'
#
loop_
_entity.id
_entity.type
_entity.pdbx_description
1 polymer ?
#
loop_
_entity_poly.entity_id
_entity_poly.type
_entity_poly.pdbx_seq_one_letter_code
_entity_poly.pdbx_strand_id
1 'polypeptide(L)'
;AQSYHVGHQSYSSQPPPSTSASQYGGEGGGGGGGSGYYGYNPFPPGTDPEVIRSFQMVDRDRSGFIDDSELQRALSSAYHRFSLRTIRLLMFLFKNPSEKSLRIGPSEFAALWSCLGQWRAIFERFDRDRSGKIDSTELKDALYSLGYAVPPSVLKVLVSRYDDGRGRKVELNFDSFVECGMLIKGLTEKFKEKDPRYTGSATLTYDHFMSMVLPFLVTYD
;
A
#
# COMPACT_ATOMS: atom_id res chain seq x y z
N ALA A 1 -3.56 -28.30 -12.56
CA ALA A 1 -2.96 -26.98 -12.28
C ALA A 1 -3.55 -26.46 -10.98
N GLN A 2 -2.75 -25.94 -10.05
CA GLN A 2 -3.28 -25.35 -8.82
C GLN A 2 -3.90 -24.00 -9.17
N SER A 3 -5.23 -23.92 -9.13
CA SER A 3 -5.99 -22.68 -9.32
C SER A 3 -5.74 -21.74 -8.15
N TYR A 4 -5.32 -20.50 -8.44
CA TYR A 4 -5.22 -19.45 -7.44
C TYR A 4 -6.64 -18.94 -7.12
N HIS A 5 -7.13 -19.16 -5.90
CA HIS A 5 -8.48 -18.77 -5.50
C HIS A 5 -8.40 -17.69 -4.42
N VAL A 6 -8.85 -16.47 -4.74
CA VAL A 6 -8.93 -15.34 -3.79
C VAL A 6 -10.38 -15.24 -3.32
N GLY A 7 -10.63 -15.40 -2.02
CA GLY A 7 -11.92 -15.08 -1.40
C GLY A 7 -12.06 -13.58 -1.18
N HIS A 8 -13.17 -12.98 -1.59
CA HIS A 8 -13.51 -11.60 -1.22
C HIS A 8 -14.07 -11.60 0.22
N GLN A 9 -13.36 -10.96 1.15
CA GLN A 9 -13.90 -10.62 2.48
C GLN A 9 -13.80 -9.11 2.71
N SER A 10 -14.95 -8.50 3.00
CA SER A 10 -15.08 -7.12 3.43
C SER A 10 -14.75 -7.03 4.93
N TYR A 11 -13.70 -6.28 5.28
CA TYR A 11 -13.27 -6.06 6.66
C TYR A 11 -13.47 -4.58 7.05
N SER A 12 -14.14 -4.35 8.19
CA SER A 12 -14.20 -3.03 8.85
C SER A 12 -12.82 -2.68 9.41
N SER A 13 -12.25 -1.55 9.00
CA SER A 13 -10.87 -1.15 9.32
C SER A 13 -10.84 -0.06 10.39
N GLN A 14 -10.03 -0.23 11.43
CA GLN A 14 -9.60 0.87 12.32
C GLN A 14 -8.30 1.48 11.78
N PRO A 15 -8.08 2.80 11.97
CA PRO A 15 -6.96 3.53 11.39
C PRO A 15 -5.62 3.24 12.07
N PRO A 16 -4.48 3.50 11.40
CA PRO A 16 -3.16 3.54 12.05
C PRO A 16 -3.10 4.66 13.11
N PRO A 17 -2.39 4.47 14.24
CA PRO A 17 -2.27 5.51 15.25
C PRO A 17 -1.50 6.71 14.70
N SER A 18 -2.08 7.90 14.91
CA SER A 18 -1.41 9.17 14.70
C SER A 18 -0.22 9.28 15.66
N THR A 19 0.96 9.60 15.12
CA THR A 19 2.11 9.97 15.95
C THR A 19 1.75 11.25 16.71
N SER A 20 1.62 11.11 18.02
CA SER A 20 1.31 12.18 18.97
C SER A 20 2.35 13.30 18.91
N ALA A 21 1.95 14.42 18.29
CA ALA A 21 2.63 15.70 18.48
C ALA A 21 2.03 16.38 19.71
N SER A 22 2.92 16.71 20.65
CA SER A 22 2.61 17.20 21.98
C SER A 22 1.77 18.48 22.00
N GLN A 23 0.87 18.46 22.97
CA GLN A 23 -0.09 19.46 23.42
C GLN A 23 0.58 20.80 23.82
N TYR A 24 0.13 21.89 23.22
CA TYR A 24 0.19 23.24 23.80
C TYR A 24 -1.17 23.91 23.61
N GLY A 25 -1.81 24.23 24.72
CA GLY A 25 -3.10 24.93 24.76
C GLY A 25 -2.95 26.45 24.67
N GLY A 26 -4.04 27.10 24.26
CA GLY A 26 -4.21 28.56 24.30
C GLY A 26 -5.40 29.03 23.47
N GLU A 27 -6.47 29.41 24.17
CA GLU A 27 -7.76 29.94 23.69
C GLU A 27 -7.69 31.22 22.84
N GLY A 28 -8.74 31.46 22.04
CA GLY A 28 -9.24 32.83 21.81
C GLY A 28 -9.78 33.17 20.42
N GLY A 29 -11.09 32.98 20.22
CA GLY A 29 -12.04 33.97 19.65
C GLY A 29 -11.91 34.48 18.20
N GLY A 30 -13.07 34.58 17.52
CA GLY A 30 -13.31 35.62 16.50
C GLY A 30 -13.85 35.09 15.17
N GLY A 31 -15.15 35.27 14.95
CA GLY A 31 -15.80 34.96 13.69
C GLY A 31 -15.36 35.83 12.52
N GLY A 32 -15.57 35.32 11.32
CA GLY A 32 -15.41 36.04 10.07
C GLY A 32 -15.99 35.22 8.93
N GLY A 33 -17.16 35.65 8.43
CA GLY A 33 -17.77 35.05 7.26
C GLY A 33 -16.87 35.18 6.03
N GLY A 34 -16.92 34.17 5.17
CA GLY A 34 -16.17 34.14 3.92
C GLY A 34 -16.80 33.16 2.94
N SER A 35 -17.65 33.72 2.08
CA SER A 35 -18.09 33.28 0.75
C SER A 35 -17.99 31.80 0.38
N GLY A 36 -19.17 31.22 0.14
CA GLY A 36 -19.33 29.96 -0.56
C GLY A 36 -18.68 29.98 -1.94
N TYR A 37 -17.68 29.13 -2.09
CA TYR A 37 -17.46 28.40 -3.32
C TYR A 37 -18.29 27.12 -3.21
N TYR A 38 -19.20 26.88 -4.15
CA TYR A 38 -19.74 25.54 -4.37
C TYR A 38 -18.58 24.66 -4.85
N GLY A 39 -17.76 24.24 -3.89
CA GLY A 39 -16.50 23.54 -4.11
C GLY A 39 -16.80 22.09 -4.47
N TYR A 40 -16.37 21.70 -5.67
CA TYR A 40 -16.26 20.29 -6.01
C TYR A 40 -15.37 19.63 -4.96
N ASN A 41 -15.92 18.73 -4.13
CA ASN A 41 -15.13 17.93 -3.21
C ASN A 41 -14.36 16.91 -4.07
N PRO A 42 -13.02 16.99 -4.15
CA PRO A 42 -12.25 16.10 -5.03
C PRO A 42 -12.17 14.65 -4.49
N PHE A 43 -12.68 14.43 -3.27
CA PHE A 43 -12.81 13.13 -2.66
C PHE A 43 -14.15 12.47 -3.03
N PRO A 44 -14.19 11.13 -3.14
CA PRO A 44 -15.43 10.39 -3.33
C PRO A 44 -16.49 10.75 -2.28
N PRO A 45 -17.79 10.79 -2.64
CA PRO A 45 -18.86 11.02 -1.68
C PRO A 45 -18.79 10.04 -0.50
N GLY A 46 -18.91 10.54 0.73
CA GLY A 46 -18.84 9.72 1.94
C GLY A 46 -17.41 9.36 2.40
N THR A 47 -16.37 9.94 1.80
CA THR A 47 -14.99 9.77 2.30
C THR A 47 -14.90 10.26 3.75
N ASP A 48 -14.28 9.43 4.60
CA ASP A 48 -14.10 9.72 6.03
C ASP A 48 -13.34 11.05 6.23
N PRO A 49 -13.82 11.96 7.11
CA PRO A 49 -13.11 13.20 7.43
C PRO A 49 -11.65 13.02 7.87
N GLU A 50 -11.29 11.90 8.52
CA GLU A 50 -9.90 11.60 8.85
C GLU A 50 -9.04 11.37 7.61
N VAL A 51 -9.58 10.73 6.56
CA VAL A 51 -8.85 10.51 5.30
C VAL A 51 -8.58 11.84 4.61
N ILE A 52 -9.58 12.73 4.59
CA ILE A 52 -9.45 14.08 4.04
C ILE A 52 -8.39 14.87 4.81
N ARG A 53 -8.45 14.84 6.14
CA ARG A 53 -7.46 15.50 7.00
C ARG A 53 -6.06 14.92 6.79
N SER A 54 -5.95 13.60 6.67
CA SER A 54 -4.68 12.92 6.43
C SER A 54 -4.08 13.36 5.10
N PHE A 55 -4.88 13.39 4.03
CA PHE A 55 -4.42 13.90 2.73
C PHE A 55 -3.84 15.31 2.85
N GLN A 56 -4.55 16.24 3.50
CA GLN A 56 -4.10 17.62 3.71
C GLN A 56 -2.83 17.74 4.56
N MET A 57 -2.59 16.79 5.46
CA MET A 57 -1.34 16.74 6.25
C MET A 57 -0.17 16.17 5.45
N VAL A 58 -0.45 15.26 4.52
CA VAL A 58 0.57 14.65 3.65
C VAL A 58 0.97 15.59 2.50
N ASP A 59 0.00 16.25 1.86
CA ASP A 59 0.19 17.27 0.82
C ASP A 59 0.72 18.58 1.45
N ARG A 60 2.04 18.66 1.65
CA ARG A 60 2.69 19.74 2.40
C ARG A 60 2.85 20.99 1.57
N ASP A 61 3.07 20.82 0.27
CA ASP A 61 3.18 21.93 -0.66
C ASP A 61 1.81 22.47 -1.12
N ARG A 62 0.72 21.76 -0.78
CA ARG A 62 -0.67 22.09 -1.12
C ARG A 62 -0.90 22.12 -2.62
N SER A 63 -0.19 21.27 -3.36
CA SER A 63 -0.36 21.14 -4.81
C SER A 63 -1.67 20.45 -5.18
N GLY A 64 -2.35 19.80 -4.23
CA GLY A 64 -3.54 18.99 -4.46
C GLY A 64 -3.22 17.57 -4.92
N PHE A 65 -1.94 17.19 -4.92
CA PHE A 65 -1.45 15.87 -5.28
C PHE A 65 -0.32 15.47 -4.34
N ILE A 66 -0.21 14.17 -4.05
CA ILE A 66 0.86 13.63 -3.21
C ILE A 66 1.97 13.05 -4.10
N ASP A 67 3.20 13.47 -3.86
CA ASP A 67 4.41 12.91 -4.47
C ASP A 67 5.08 11.79 -3.63
N ASP A 68 6.17 11.21 -4.14
CA ASP A 68 6.87 10.11 -3.47
C ASP A 68 7.58 10.57 -2.18
N SER A 69 8.05 11.81 -2.13
CA SER A 69 8.72 12.38 -0.97
C SER A 69 7.74 12.67 0.16
N GLU A 70 6.56 13.17 -0.16
CA GLU A 70 5.46 13.41 0.76
C GLU A 70 4.92 12.10 1.32
N LEU A 71 4.62 11.13 0.44
CA LEU A 71 4.12 9.83 0.86
C LEU A 71 5.16 9.06 1.69
N GLN A 72 6.44 9.05 1.29
CA GLN A 72 7.50 8.42 2.06
C GLN A 72 7.56 9.00 3.47
N ARG A 73 7.52 10.33 3.58
CA ARG A 73 7.60 11.01 4.87
C ARG A 73 6.39 10.70 5.74
N ALA A 74 5.19 10.61 5.16
CA ALA A 74 3.97 10.29 5.87
C ALA A 74 3.94 8.86 6.42
N LEU A 75 4.52 7.91 5.69
CA LEU A 75 4.55 6.49 6.11
C LEU A 75 5.77 6.14 6.97
N SER A 76 6.81 6.97 6.95
CA SER A 76 8.00 6.79 7.78
C SER A 76 7.76 7.24 9.23
N SER A 77 8.47 6.62 10.17
CA SER A 77 8.56 7.04 11.57
C SER A 77 9.96 7.55 11.90
N ALA A 78 10.15 8.08 13.11
CA ALA A 78 11.46 8.57 13.57
C ALA A 78 12.57 7.51 13.51
N TYR A 79 12.22 6.23 13.64
CA TYR A 79 13.16 5.11 13.71
C TYR A 79 13.10 4.18 12.51
N HIS A 80 12.21 4.43 11.55
CA HIS A 80 12.04 3.59 10.38
C HIS A 80 11.62 4.41 9.17
N ARG A 81 12.46 4.40 8.13
CA ARG A 81 12.16 5.03 6.85
C ARG A 81 11.59 3.99 5.89
N PHE A 82 10.40 4.26 5.37
CA PHE A 82 9.78 3.43 4.34
C PHE A 82 10.65 3.42 3.08
N SER A 83 10.90 2.25 2.52
CA SER A 83 11.63 2.13 1.25
C SER A 83 10.97 2.92 0.11
N LEU A 84 11.75 3.72 -0.63
CA LEU A 84 11.26 4.42 -1.84
C LEU A 84 10.71 3.44 -2.89
N ARG A 85 11.24 2.20 -2.93
CA ARG A 85 10.72 1.15 -3.81
C ARG A 85 9.26 0.85 -3.50
N THR A 86 8.94 0.62 -2.23
CA THR A 86 7.58 0.38 -1.75
C THR A 86 6.68 1.58 -2.02
N ILE A 87 7.16 2.80 -1.75
CA ILE A 87 6.41 4.03 -2.00
C ILE A 87 6.01 4.16 -3.47
N ARG A 88 6.96 4.00 -4.39
CA ARG A 88 6.70 4.13 -5.82
C ARG A 88 5.83 2.99 -6.35
N LEU A 89 5.98 1.78 -5.83
CA LEU A 89 5.06 0.67 -6.12
C LEU A 89 3.62 1.01 -5.71
N LEU A 90 3.41 1.51 -4.48
CA LEU A 90 2.09 1.95 -4.02
C LEU A 90 1.53 3.05 -4.92
N MET A 91 2.34 4.06 -5.25
CA MET A 91 1.89 5.13 -6.14
C MET A 91 1.52 4.60 -7.53
N PHE A 92 2.32 3.69 -8.09
CA PHE A 92 2.03 3.09 -9.39
C PHE A 92 0.71 2.30 -9.39
N LEU A 93 0.42 1.57 -8.31
CA LEU A 93 -0.77 0.75 -8.18
C LEU A 93 -2.05 1.55 -7.96
N PHE A 94 -1.95 2.73 -7.34
CA PHE A 94 -3.11 3.54 -6.99
C PHE A 94 -3.30 4.79 -7.86
N LYS A 95 -2.27 5.27 -8.57
CA LYS A 95 -2.40 6.47 -9.40
C LYS A 95 -3.51 6.32 -10.43
N ASN A 96 -4.06 7.46 -10.83
CA ASN A 96 -4.97 7.50 -11.96
C ASN A 96 -4.24 6.98 -13.22
N PRO A 97 -4.82 6.01 -13.97
CA PRO A 97 -4.21 5.50 -15.19
C PRO A 97 -3.98 6.58 -16.25
N SER A 98 -4.83 7.61 -16.29
CA SER A 98 -4.72 8.75 -17.22
C SER A 98 -3.68 9.78 -16.78
N GLU A 99 -3.21 9.73 -15.53
CA GLU A 99 -2.19 10.63 -15.01
C GLU A 99 -0.81 10.21 -15.54
N LYS A 100 -0.11 11.15 -16.18
CA LYS A 100 1.22 10.90 -16.77
C LYS A 100 2.31 10.90 -15.72
N SER A 101 2.13 11.69 -14.67
CA SER A 101 3.08 11.78 -13.56
C SER A 101 2.82 10.69 -12.51
N LEU A 102 3.85 10.31 -11.75
CA LEU A 102 3.67 9.42 -10.60
C LEU A 102 3.22 10.27 -9.40
N ARG A 103 1.93 10.57 -9.33
CA ARG A 103 1.32 11.36 -8.25
C ARG A 103 -0.05 10.78 -7.86
N ILE A 104 -0.44 11.01 -6.62
CA ILE A 104 -1.70 10.49 -6.04
C ILE A 104 -2.65 11.65 -5.77
N GLY A 105 -3.84 11.62 -6.38
CA GLY A 105 -4.90 12.58 -6.10
C GLY A 105 -5.75 12.16 -4.88
N PRO A 106 -6.71 13.00 -4.48
CA PRO A 106 -7.58 12.76 -3.32
C PRO A 106 -8.34 11.43 -3.37
N SER A 107 -8.89 11.06 -4.53
CA SER A 107 -9.64 9.82 -4.71
C SER A 107 -8.74 8.59 -4.63
N GLU A 108 -7.57 8.65 -5.26
CA GLU A 108 -6.57 7.60 -5.22
C GLU A 108 -5.99 7.44 -3.80
N PHE A 109 -5.78 8.54 -3.09
CA PHE A 109 -5.30 8.51 -1.71
C PHE A 109 -6.29 7.83 -0.78
N ALA A 110 -7.59 8.08 -0.93
CA ALA A 110 -8.60 7.40 -0.11
C ALA A 110 -8.55 5.87 -0.27
N ALA A 111 -8.37 5.41 -1.52
CA ALA A 111 -8.20 3.98 -1.80
C ALA A 111 -6.89 3.43 -1.22
N LEU A 112 -5.78 4.16 -1.39
CA LEU A 112 -4.46 3.79 -0.84
C LEU A 112 -4.51 3.71 0.69
N TRP A 113 -5.09 4.71 1.35
CA TRP A 113 -5.19 4.79 2.80
C TRP A 113 -5.99 3.61 3.37
N SER A 114 -7.14 3.31 2.78
CA SER A 114 -7.95 2.13 3.15
C SER A 114 -7.14 0.84 3.00
N CYS A 115 -6.43 0.68 1.88
CA CYS A 115 -5.60 -0.49 1.65
C CYS A 115 -4.46 -0.63 2.69
N LEU A 116 -3.77 0.46 3.03
CA LEU A 116 -2.72 0.45 4.05
C LEU A 116 -3.28 0.13 5.44
N GLY A 117 -4.48 0.60 5.77
CA GLY A 117 -5.19 0.23 6.99
C GLY A 117 -5.47 -1.28 7.06
N GLN A 118 -5.92 -1.88 5.97
CA GLN A 118 -6.13 -3.33 5.88
C GLN A 118 -4.82 -4.10 6.05
N TRP A 119 -3.74 -3.70 5.38
CA TRP A 119 -2.43 -4.33 5.53
C TRP A 119 -1.89 -4.22 6.95
N ARG A 120 -2.14 -3.11 7.63
CA ARG A 120 -1.75 -2.93 9.04
C ARG A 120 -2.50 -3.88 9.97
N ALA A 121 -3.82 -3.97 9.82
CA ALA A 121 -4.63 -4.91 10.61
C ALA A 121 -4.18 -6.36 10.41
N ILE A 122 -3.76 -6.72 9.20
CA ILE A 122 -3.22 -8.05 8.89
C ILE A 122 -1.83 -8.22 9.54
N PHE A 123 -0.94 -7.25 9.40
CA PHE A 123 0.37 -7.29 10.04
C PHE A 123 0.25 -7.52 11.54
N GLU A 124 -0.56 -6.72 12.23
CA GLU A 124 -0.79 -6.84 13.68
C GLU A 124 -1.44 -8.16 14.09
N ARG A 125 -2.27 -8.76 13.22
CA ARG A 125 -2.88 -10.07 13.46
C ARG A 125 -1.87 -11.22 13.32
N PHE A 126 -0.92 -11.10 12.39
CA PHE A 126 0.04 -12.16 12.08
C PHE A 126 1.37 -12.03 12.80
N ASP A 127 1.72 -10.85 13.31
CA ASP A 127 2.80 -10.61 14.28
C ASP A 127 2.38 -11.12 15.66
N ARG A 128 2.25 -12.44 15.80
CA ARG A 128 1.64 -13.10 16.97
C ARG A 128 2.51 -12.94 18.22
N ASP A 129 3.81 -12.86 18.02
CA ASP A 129 4.79 -12.67 19.10
C ASP A 129 5.01 -11.19 19.45
N ARG A 130 4.38 -10.27 18.70
CA ARG A 130 4.51 -8.81 18.86
C ARG A 130 5.96 -8.35 18.76
N SER A 131 6.75 -9.02 17.94
CA SER A 131 8.13 -8.65 17.66
C SER A 131 8.23 -7.35 16.84
N GLY A 132 7.12 -6.92 16.24
CA GLY A 132 7.10 -5.84 15.25
C GLY A 132 7.64 -6.29 13.89
N LYS A 133 7.72 -7.62 13.65
CA LYS A 133 8.20 -8.22 12.42
C LYS A 133 7.36 -9.44 12.05
N ILE A 134 7.46 -9.83 10.78
CA ILE A 134 6.78 -10.98 10.19
C ILE A 134 7.82 -11.93 9.62
N ASP A 135 7.81 -13.18 10.06
CA ASP A 135 8.66 -14.21 9.48
C ASP A 135 8.08 -14.83 8.19
N SER A 136 8.83 -15.74 7.57
CA SER A 136 8.40 -16.40 6.32
C SER A 136 7.17 -17.28 6.47
N THR A 137 6.92 -17.85 7.65
CA THR A 137 5.73 -18.67 7.95
C THR A 137 4.52 -17.78 8.15
N GLU A 138 4.67 -16.70 8.91
CA GLU A 138 3.65 -15.69 9.14
C GLU A 138 3.27 -14.97 7.84
N LEU A 139 4.25 -14.64 6.98
CA LEU A 139 4.01 -14.07 5.66
C LEU A 139 3.16 -15.03 4.80
N LYS A 140 3.49 -16.32 4.78
CA LYS A 140 2.75 -17.33 4.03
C LYS A 140 1.29 -17.39 4.50
N ASP A 141 1.09 -17.45 5.81
CA ASP A 141 -0.25 -17.52 6.40
C ASP A 141 -1.05 -16.23 6.16
N ALA A 142 -0.39 -15.07 6.24
CA ALA A 142 -1.00 -13.77 5.96
C ALA A 142 -1.46 -13.67 4.50
N LEU A 143 -0.58 -14.00 3.53
CA LEU A 143 -0.92 -14.01 2.11
C LEU A 143 -2.05 -15.01 1.82
N TYR A 144 -2.03 -16.18 2.45
CA TYR A 144 -3.11 -17.16 2.32
C TYR A 144 -4.44 -16.63 2.86
N SER A 145 -4.44 -15.95 4.01
CA SER A 145 -5.65 -15.35 4.61
C SER A 145 -6.27 -14.24 3.75
N LEU A 146 -5.45 -13.59 2.93
CA LEU A 146 -5.85 -12.63 1.91
C LEU A 146 -6.34 -13.28 0.61
N GLY A 147 -6.34 -14.61 0.55
CA GLY A 147 -6.74 -15.38 -0.63
C GLY A 147 -5.62 -15.62 -1.64
N TYR A 148 -4.36 -15.29 -1.32
CA TYR A 148 -3.22 -15.54 -2.20
C TYR A 148 -2.51 -16.84 -1.82
N ALA A 149 -2.85 -17.93 -2.50
CA ALA A 149 -2.14 -19.20 -2.40
C ALA A 149 -0.80 -19.15 -3.18
N VAL A 150 0.21 -18.53 -2.58
CA VAL A 150 1.53 -18.37 -3.21
C VAL A 150 2.30 -19.70 -3.19
N PRO A 151 2.79 -20.20 -4.35
CA PRO A 151 3.57 -21.43 -4.39
C PRO A 151 4.86 -21.33 -3.54
N PRO A 152 5.30 -22.41 -2.88
CA PRO A 152 6.51 -22.37 -2.03
C PRO A 152 7.78 -21.89 -2.76
N SER A 153 7.92 -22.21 -4.04
CA SER A 153 9.02 -21.74 -4.88
C SER A 153 9.01 -20.22 -5.07
N VAL A 154 7.82 -19.63 -5.24
CA VAL A 154 7.64 -18.18 -5.38
C VAL A 154 7.88 -17.49 -4.05
N LEU A 155 7.35 -18.04 -2.95
CA LEU A 155 7.58 -17.51 -1.60
C LEU A 155 9.08 -17.49 -1.27
N LYS A 156 9.82 -18.54 -1.63
CA LYS A 156 11.27 -18.60 -1.43
C LYS A 156 12.00 -17.46 -2.17
N VAL A 157 11.63 -17.19 -3.42
CA VAL A 157 12.20 -16.08 -4.21
C VAL A 157 11.83 -14.71 -3.63
N LEU A 158 10.61 -14.58 -3.09
CA LEU A 158 10.13 -13.34 -2.47
C LEU A 158 10.91 -13.03 -1.19
N VAL A 159 11.04 -14.02 -0.30
CA VAL A 159 11.73 -13.89 0.99
C VAL A 159 13.24 -13.68 0.80
N SER A 160 13.86 -14.32 -0.21
CA SER A 160 15.30 -14.15 -0.45
C SER A 160 15.73 -12.73 -0.82
N ARG A 161 14.78 -11.83 -1.15
CA ARG A 161 15.07 -10.40 -1.40
C ARG A 161 15.43 -9.64 -0.14
N TYR A 162 15.07 -10.16 1.03
CA TYR A 162 15.28 -9.53 2.34
C TYR A 162 16.27 -10.31 3.20
N ASP A 163 16.88 -11.36 2.63
CA ASP A 163 18.00 -12.06 3.25
C ASP A 163 19.25 -11.18 3.15
N ASP A 164 19.88 -10.93 4.29
CA ASP A 164 21.11 -10.14 4.39
C ASP A 164 22.38 -10.98 4.16
N GLY A 165 22.22 -12.27 3.84
CA GLY A 165 23.30 -13.21 3.59
C GLY A 165 24.05 -13.64 4.86
N ARG A 166 23.59 -13.24 6.05
CA ARG A 166 24.25 -13.56 7.33
C ARG A 166 23.74 -14.85 7.95
N GLY A 167 22.91 -15.61 7.23
CA GLY A 167 22.30 -16.86 7.70
C GLY A 167 21.29 -16.66 8.82
N ARG A 168 20.83 -15.42 9.04
CA ARG A 168 19.79 -15.10 10.01
C ARG A 168 18.42 -15.43 9.43
N LYS A 169 17.47 -15.71 10.32
CA LYS A 169 16.06 -15.82 9.92
C LYS A 169 15.63 -14.51 9.28
N VAL A 170 15.02 -14.58 8.10
CA VAL A 170 14.45 -13.41 7.44
C VAL A 170 13.21 -12.97 8.21
N GLU A 171 13.22 -11.72 8.66
CA GLU A 171 12.13 -11.09 9.39
C GLU A 171 11.80 -9.76 8.70
N LEU A 172 10.54 -9.60 8.33
CA LEU A 172 10.06 -8.45 7.57
C LEU A 172 9.44 -7.44 8.53
N ASN A 173 9.96 -6.23 8.53
CA ASN A 173 9.27 -5.07 9.07
C ASN A 173 8.02 -4.73 8.23
N PHE A 174 7.22 -3.78 8.71
CA PHE A 174 5.94 -3.44 8.07
C PHE A 174 6.07 -3.01 6.60
N ASP A 175 7.08 -2.19 6.24
CA ASP A 175 7.23 -1.75 4.85
C ASP A 175 7.61 -2.88 3.89
N SER A 176 8.52 -3.78 4.30
CA SER A 176 8.87 -4.98 3.53
C SER A 176 7.69 -5.95 3.41
N PHE A 177 6.89 -6.08 4.46
CA PHE A 177 5.66 -6.88 4.43
C PHE A 177 4.63 -6.31 3.45
N VAL A 178 4.36 -5.00 3.51
CA VAL A 178 3.46 -4.31 2.57
C VAL A 178 3.97 -4.46 1.14
N GLU A 179 5.28 -4.33 0.93
CA GLU A 179 5.88 -4.50 -0.39
C GLU A 179 5.67 -5.92 -0.95
N CYS A 180 5.96 -6.95 -0.15
CA CYS A 180 5.69 -8.35 -0.51
C CYS A 180 4.23 -8.56 -0.90
N GLY A 181 3.33 -8.06 -0.05
CA GLY A 181 1.89 -8.15 -0.22
C GLY A 181 1.40 -7.50 -1.52
N MET A 182 1.80 -6.25 -1.75
CA MET A 182 1.39 -5.47 -2.92
C MET A 182 1.99 -5.99 -4.22
N LEU A 183 3.22 -6.51 -4.18
CA LEU A 183 3.85 -7.17 -5.33
C LEU A 183 3.07 -8.43 -5.73
N ILE A 184 2.73 -9.30 -4.77
CA ILE A 184 1.94 -10.50 -5.03
C ILE A 184 0.53 -10.13 -5.51
N LYS A 185 -0.14 -9.19 -4.83
CA LYS A 185 -1.48 -8.73 -5.22
C LYS A 185 -1.50 -8.18 -6.64
N GLY A 186 -0.62 -7.22 -6.96
CA GLY A 186 -0.61 -6.54 -8.26
C GLY A 186 -0.23 -7.47 -9.41
N LEU A 187 0.78 -8.32 -9.25
CA LEU A 187 1.13 -9.31 -10.28
C LEU A 187 0.03 -10.35 -10.47
N THR A 188 -0.62 -10.79 -9.39
CA THR A 188 -1.75 -11.73 -9.47
C THR A 188 -2.94 -11.11 -10.20
N GLU A 189 -3.26 -9.85 -9.93
CA GLU A 189 -4.35 -9.12 -10.62
C GLU A 189 -4.05 -8.96 -12.10
N LYS A 190 -2.82 -8.59 -12.46
CA LYS A 190 -2.40 -8.50 -13.87
C LYS A 190 -2.40 -9.85 -14.58
N PHE A 191 -2.05 -10.92 -13.89
CA PHE A 191 -2.16 -12.28 -14.43
C PHE A 191 -3.63 -12.67 -14.68
N LYS A 192 -4.52 -12.36 -13.72
CA LYS A 192 -5.97 -12.63 -13.84
C LYS A 192 -6.61 -11.97 -15.04
N GLU A 193 -6.19 -10.76 -15.40
CA GLU A 193 -6.64 -10.08 -16.63
C GLU A 193 -6.37 -10.92 -17.90
N LYS A 194 -5.43 -11.86 -17.84
CA LYS A 194 -4.99 -12.71 -18.97
C LYS A 194 -5.36 -14.18 -18.81
N ASP A 195 -5.88 -14.59 -17.66
CA ASP A 195 -6.44 -15.93 -17.40
C ASP A 195 -7.87 -15.81 -16.83
N PRO A 196 -8.86 -15.37 -17.65
CA PRO A 196 -10.23 -15.15 -17.21
C PRO A 196 -10.96 -16.45 -16.81
N ARG A 197 -10.42 -17.60 -17.19
CA ARG A 197 -10.97 -18.92 -16.88
C ARG A 197 -10.30 -19.57 -15.67
N TYR A 198 -9.38 -18.88 -14.99
CA TYR A 198 -8.68 -19.38 -13.80
C TYR A 198 -8.02 -20.75 -14.01
N THR A 199 -7.46 -20.96 -15.20
CA THR A 199 -6.81 -22.21 -15.57
C THR A 199 -5.43 -22.39 -14.93
N GLY A 200 -4.84 -21.31 -14.39
CA GLY A 200 -3.47 -21.27 -13.92
C GLY A 200 -2.45 -21.01 -15.03
N SER A 201 -2.88 -20.58 -16.22
CA SER A 201 -2.01 -20.39 -17.38
C SER A 201 -2.52 -19.26 -18.28
N ALA A 202 -1.61 -18.44 -18.78
CA ALA A 202 -1.90 -17.33 -19.69
C ALA A 202 -0.85 -17.27 -20.80
N THR A 203 -1.27 -16.93 -22.02
CA THR A 203 -0.36 -16.64 -23.14
C THR A 203 -0.16 -15.14 -23.25
N LEU A 204 1.09 -14.71 -23.24
CA LEU A 204 1.48 -13.30 -23.30
C LEU A 204 2.43 -13.10 -24.49
N THR A 205 2.25 -12.01 -25.21
CA THR A 205 3.32 -11.52 -26.10
C THR A 205 4.45 -10.97 -25.24
N TYR A 206 5.67 -10.95 -25.78
CA TYR A 206 6.82 -10.41 -25.07
C TYR A 206 6.59 -8.95 -24.62
N ASP A 207 6.06 -8.11 -25.52
CA ASP A 207 5.73 -6.72 -25.24
C ASP A 207 4.75 -6.55 -24.06
N HIS A 208 3.67 -7.34 -24.04
CA HIS A 208 2.71 -7.31 -22.95
C HIS A 208 3.32 -7.81 -21.64
N PHE A 209 4.13 -8.87 -21.70
CA PHE A 209 4.82 -9.37 -20.52
C PHE A 209 5.73 -8.28 -19.93
N MET A 210 6.58 -7.66 -20.74
CA MET A 210 7.51 -6.62 -20.28
C MET A 210 6.77 -5.42 -19.69
N SER A 211 5.74 -4.92 -20.37
CA SER A 211 4.92 -3.80 -19.89
C SER A 211 4.15 -4.13 -18.61
N MET A 212 3.82 -5.41 -18.39
CA MET A 212 3.18 -5.90 -17.18
C MET A 212 4.14 -5.97 -15.99
N VAL A 213 5.36 -6.50 -16.18
CA VAL A 213 6.29 -6.78 -15.06
C VAL A 213 7.21 -5.62 -14.72
N LEU A 214 7.63 -4.80 -15.68
CA LEU A 214 8.59 -3.73 -15.45
C LEU A 214 8.18 -2.75 -14.34
N PRO A 215 6.90 -2.32 -14.23
CA PRO A 215 6.51 -1.42 -13.14
C PRO A 215 6.70 -1.99 -11.73
N PHE A 216 6.75 -3.31 -11.57
CA PHE A 216 6.99 -4.00 -10.30
C PHE A 216 8.49 -4.22 -10.02
N LEU A 217 9.34 -4.08 -11.04
CA LEU A 217 10.78 -4.35 -10.97
C LEU A 217 11.61 -3.08 -10.95
N VAL A 218 11.18 -2.04 -11.66
CA VAL A 218 11.93 -0.80 -11.81
C VAL A 218 11.96 -0.06 -10.48
N THR A 219 13.11 -0.15 -9.82
CA THR A 219 13.58 0.86 -8.89
C THR A 219 13.90 2.09 -9.72
N TYR A 220 13.07 3.13 -9.65
CA TYR A 220 13.49 4.43 -10.13
C TYR A 220 14.61 4.88 -9.17
N ASP A 221 15.81 5.12 -9.67
CA ASP A 221 16.88 5.70 -8.85
C ASP A 221 16.73 7.22 -8.80
#